data_AF-A0A5F2I1D2-F1
#
_entry.id   AF-A0A5F2I1D2-F1
#
_cell.length_a   1.000
_cell.length_b   1.000
_cell.length_c   1.000
_cell.angle_alpha   90.00
_cell.angle_beta   90.00
_cell.angle_gamma   90.00
#
_symmetry.space_group_name_H-M   'P 1'
#
loop_
_entity.id
_entity.type
_entity.pdbx_description
1 polymer ?
#
loop_
_entity_poly.entity_id
_entity_poly.type
_entity_poly.pdbx_seq_one_letter_code
_entity_poly.pdbx_strand_id
1 'polypeptide(L)'
;MAHLPPRLAWDDVRRAIDAIGATTPVDIRDPAVLLLATTGIRNGELRAIQLQDIDWRAGEVFVRRTKGKRDRVAPLLEETGAALAD
;
A
#
# COMPACT_ATOMS: atom_id res chain seq x y z
N MET A 1 -14.88 14.05 -26.94
CA MET A 1 -13.97 14.69 -25.98
C MET A 1 -13.62 13.66 -24.91
N ALA A 2 -12.34 13.32 -24.72
CA ALA A 2 -11.94 12.39 -23.66
C ALA A 2 -11.92 13.14 -22.31
N HIS A 3 -12.57 12.59 -21.29
CA HIS A 3 -12.52 13.10 -19.93
C HIS A 3 -11.60 12.19 -19.10
N LEU A 4 -10.93 12.76 -18.10
CA LEU A 4 -10.15 11.97 -17.16
C LEU A 4 -11.09 11.09 -16.32
N PRO A 5 -10.68 9.87 -15.94
CA PRO A 5 -11.42 9.07 -14.99
C PRO A 5 -11.62 9.84 -13.68
N PRO A 6 -12.76 9.65 -12.99
CA PRO A 6 -12.96 10.20 -11.66
C PRO A 6 -11.88 9.70 -10.70
N ARG A 7 -11.48 10.57 -9.78
CA ARG A 7 -10.46 10.31 -8.75
C ARG A 7 -11.04 10.58 -7.38
N LEU A 8 -10.63 9.80 -6.38
CA LEU A 8 -10.98 10.05 -4.99
C LEU A 8 -10.15 11.22 -4.45
N ALA A 9 -10.78 12.08 -3.63
CA ALA A 9 -10.04 13.06 -2.85
C ALA A 9 -9.24 12.34 -1.77
N TRP A 10 -8.07 12.89 -1.41
CA TRP A 10 -7.22 12.27 -0.40
C TRP A 10 -7.92 12.13 0.96
N ASP A 11 -8.75 13.10 1.32
CA ASP A 11 -9.54 13.06 2.55
C ASP A 11 -10.56 11.92 2.57
N ASP A 12 -11.14 11.56 1.42
CA ASP A 12 -12.06 10.42 1.33
C ASP A 12 -11.31 9.08 1.42
N VAL A 13 -10.10 9.00 0.85
CA VAL A 13 -9.20 7.85 1.03
C VAL A 13 -8.82 7.70 2.50
N ARG A 14 -8.46 8.80 3.16
CA ARG A 14 -8.12 8.82 4.58
C ARG A 14 -9.29 8.36 5.43
N ARG A 15 -10.49 8.92 5.20
CA ARG A 15 -11.72 8.52 5.90
C ARG A 15 -12.03 7.04 5.73
N ALA A 16 -11.78 6.46 4.56
CA ALA A 16 -11.99 5.04 4.32
C ALA A 16 -11.00 4.16 5.11
N ILE A 17 -9.74 4.59 5.23
CA ILE A 17 -8.71 3.90 6.02
C ILE A 17 -9.04 4.00 7.52
N ASP A 18 -9.36 5.21 8.00
CA ASP A 18 -9.66 5.47 9.42
C ASP A 18 -10.97 4.81 9.89
N ALA A 19 -11.83 4.38 8.97
CA ALA A 19 -13.07 3.66 9.27
C ALA A 19 -12.85 2.16 9.51
N ILE A 20 -11.65 1.64 9.26
CA ILE A 20 -11.31 0.24 9.56
C ILE A 20 -11.24 0.06 11.07
N GLY A 21 -11.67 -1.11 11.56
CA GLY A 21 -11.57 -1.45 12.98
C GLY A 21 -10.13 -1.57 13.47
N ALA A 22 -9.94 -2.08 14.69
CA ALA A 22 -8.61 -2.32 15.25
C ALA A 22 -8.52 -3.62 16.08
N THR A 23 -9.49 -4.54 15.92
CA THR A 23 -9.66 -5.66 16.85
C THR A 23 -9.34 -7.01 16.23
N THR A 24 -9.45 -7.14 14.91
CA THR A 24 -9.12 -8.39 14.21
C THR A 24 -7.79 -8.30 13.47
N PRO A 25 -7.12 -9.43 13.19
CA PRO A 25 -5.92 -9.43 12.34
C PRO A 25 -6.15 -8.84 10.94
N VAL A 26 -7.39 -8.87 10.43
CA VAL A 26 -7.75 -8.24 9.16
C VAL A 26 -7.78 -6.73 9.32
N ASP A 27 -8.38 -6.24 10.40
CA ASP A 27 -8.47 -4.81 10.69
C ASP A 27 -7.09 -4.16 10.88
N ILE A 28 -6.13 -4.88 11.48
CA ILE A 28 -4.75 -4.39 11.65
C ILE A 28 -4.02 -4.33 10.29
N ARG A 29 -4.26 -5.32 9.43
CA ARG A 29 -3.60 -5.42 8.11
C ARG A 29 -4.12 -4.40 7.09
N ASP A 30 -5.43 -4.21 7.04
CA ASP A 30 -6.09 -3.51 5.94
C ASP A 30 -5.67 -2.03 5.78
N PRO A 31 -5.38 -1.26 6.85
CA PRO A 31 -4.80 0.08 6.75
C PRO A 31 -3.47 0.08 5.99
N ALA A 32 -2.54 -0.82 6.33
CA ALA A 32 -1.26 -0.94 5.64
C ALA A 32 -1.43 -1.34 4.16
N VAL A 33 -2.37 -2.25 3.87
CA VAL A 33 -2.71 -2.67 2.49
C VAL A 33 -3.23 -1.50 1.67
N LEU A 34 -4.15 -0.71 2.22
CA LEU A 34 -4.71 0.45 1.50
C LEU A 34 -3.66 1.53 1.30
N LEU A 35 -2.84 1.82 2.30
CA LEU A 35 -1.75 2.80 2.20
C LEU A 35 -0.71 2.38 1.13
N LEU A 36 -0.30 1.11 1.10
CA LEU A 36 0.57 0.60 0.03
C LEU A 36 -0.07 0.72 -1.35
N ALA A 37 -1.38 0.51 -1.47
CA ALA A 37 -2.08 0.67 -2.76
C ALA A 37 -2.03 2.11 -3.29
N THR A 38 -1.91 3.12 -2.42
CA THR A 38 -1.78 4.53 -2.83
C THR A 38 -0.45 4.86 -3.51
N THR A 39 0.57 4.00 -3.35
CA THR A 39 1.90 4.17 -3.97
C THR A 39 1.96 3.71 -5.45
N GLY A 40 0.84 3.22 -6.00
CA GLY A 40 0.77 2.72 -7.38
C GLY A 40 1.17 1.24 -7.53
N ILE A 41 1.28 0.50 -6.42
CA ILE A 41 1.40 -0.96 -6.43
C ILE A 41 0.07 -1.57 -6.87
N ARG A 42 0.12 -2.51 -7.81
CA ARG A 42 -1.10 -3.20 -8.28
C ARG A 42 -1.52 -4.27 -7.28
N ASN A 43 -2.82 -4.57 -7.23
CA ASN A 43 -3.40 -5.59 -6.35
C ASN A 43 -2.63 -6.93 -6.37
N GLY A 44 -2.30 -7.45 -7.56
CA GLY A 44 -1.56 -8.71 -7.68
C GLY A 44 -0.10 -8.63 -7.18
N GLU A 45 0.54 -7.46 -7.31
CA GLU A 45 1.88 -7.21 -6.79
C GLU A 45 1.83 -7.10 -5.26
N LEU A 46 0.84 -6.36 -4.73
CA LEU A 46 0.64 -6.13 -3.30
C LEU A 46 0.42 -7.44 -2.54
N ARG A 47 -0.40 -8.34 -3.11
CA ARG A 47 -0.64 -9.68 -2.54
C ARG A 47 0.60 -10.58 -2.52
N ALA A 48 1.60 -10.27 -3.33
CA ALA A 48 2.83 -11.05 -3.46
C ALA A 48 4.00 -10.50 -2.62
N ILE A 49 3.83 -9.33 -1.99
CA ILE A 49 4.83 -8.74 -1.09
C ILE A 49 5.07 -9.69 0.08
N GLN A 50 6.34 -9.91 0.39
CA GLN A 50 6.77 -10.66 1.56
C GLN A 50 7.57 -9.76 2.50
N LEU A 51 7.75 -10.17 3.76
CA LEU A 51 8.48 -9.39 4.77
C LEU A 51 9.91 -9.01 4.33
N GLN A 52 10.59 -9.90 3.61
CA GLN A 52 11.94 -9.64 3.09
C GLN A 52 12.00 -8.66 1.91
N ASP A 53 10.84 -8.25 1.39
CA ASP A 53 10.74 -7.21 0.38
C ASP A 53 10.64 -5.83 1.01
N ILE A 54 10.65 -5.71 2.34
CA ILE A 54 10.58 -4.43 3.06
C ILE A 54 11.95 -4.06 3.60
N ASP A 55 12.50 -2.93 3.15
CA ASP A 55 13.65 -2.29 3.78
C ASP A 55 13.16 -1.17 4.70
N TRP A 56 13.04 -1.51 5.98
CA TRP A 56 12.60 -0.60 7.04
C TRP A 56 13.54 0.57 7.27
N ARG A 57 14.84 0.42 6.98
CA ARG A 57 15.83 1.47 7.19
C ARG A 57 15.82 2.48 6.05
N ALA A 58 15.61 1.99 4.83
CA ALA A 58 15.48 2.83 3.65
C ALA A 58 14.07 3.44 3.50
N GLY A 59 13.06 2.86 4.16
CA GLY A 59 11.66 3.26 3.96
C GLY A 59 11.19 2.84 2.57
N GLU A 60 11.48 1.60 2.17
CA GLU A 60 11.30 1.11 0.81
C GLU A 60 10.63 -0.28 0.79
N VAL A 61 9.82 -0.52 -0.24
CA VAL A 61 9.23 -1.82 -0.55
C VAL A 61 9.63 -2.25 -1.97
N PHE A 62 10.24 -3.42 -2.07
CA PHE A 62 10.65 -4.04 -3.32
C PHE A 62 9.47 -4.76 -3.97
N VAL A 63 9.01 -4.24 -5.11
CA VAL A 63 7.94 -4.83 -5.91
C VAL A 63 8.56 -5.74 -6.97
N ARG A 64 8.60 -7.04 -6.67
CA ARG A 64 9.18 -8.07 -7.53
C ARG A 64 8.18 -8.66 -8.53
N ARG A 65 8.68 -9.28 -9.60
CA ARG A 65 7.88 -10.08 -10.56
C ARG A 65 6.71 -9.32 -11.18
N THR A 66 6.94 -8.06 -11.55
CA THR A 66 5.94 -7.27 -12.27
C THR A 66 5.65 -7.89 -13.64
N LYS A 67 4.48 -7.63 -14.23
CA LYS A 67 4.06 -8.13 -15.55
C LYS A 67 5.09 -7.84 -16.67
N GLY A 68 5.97 -6.86 -16.49
CA GLY A 68 7.05 -6.49 -17.41
C GLY A 68 8.44 -7.05 -17.06
N LYS A 69 8.56 -7.96 -16.08
CA LYS A 69 9.85 -8.48 -15.55
C LYS A 69 10.80 -7.37 -15.06
N ARG A 70 10.26 -6.23 -14.63
CA ARG A 70 11.06 -5.15 -14.03
C ARG A 70 10.72 -5.04 -12.56
N ASP A 71 11.71 -5.32 -11.73
CA ASP A 71 11.61 -5.05 -10.31
C ASP A 71 11.70 -3.53 -10.10
N ARG A 72 10.92 -3.02 -9.16
CA ARG A 72 10.93 -1.59 -8.81
C ARG A 72 10.82 -1.42 -7.30
N VAL A 73 11.24 -0.25 -6.84
CA VAL A 73 11.07 0.16 -5.46
C VAL A 73 9.90 1.13 -5.36
N ALA A 74 9.06 0.94 -4.34
CA ALA A 74 8.03 1.87 -3.94
C ALA A 74 8.37 2.43 -2.55
N PRO A 75 8.01 3.68 -2.25
CA PRO A 75 8.23 4.24 -0.92
C PRO A 75 7.35 3.53 0.11
N LEU A 76 7.94 3.17 1.25
CA LEU A 76 7.23 2.85 2.47
C LEU A 76 7.00 4.15 3.24
N LEU A 77 5.80 4.72 3.12
CA LEU A 77 5.43 5.91 3.89
C LEU A 77 5.47 5.57 5.38
N GLU A 78 5.82 6.56 6.22
CA GLU A 78 5.93 6.38 7.67
C GLU A 78 4.66 5.79 8.29
N GLU A 79 3.50 6.28 7.86
CA GLU A 79 2.19 5.76 8.27
C GLU A 79 1.98 4.29 7.89
N THR A 80 2.46 3.88 6.72
CA THR A 80 2.41 2.49 6.27
C THR A 80 3.34 1.62 7.10
N GLY A 81 4.54 2.14 7.41
CA GLY A 81 5.50 1.45 8.25
C GLY A 81 4.98 1.23 9.67
N ALA A 82 4.36 2.26 10.27
CA ALA A 82 3.71 2.16 11.57
C ALA A 82 2.58 1.11 11.54
N ALA A 83 1.70 1.16 10.54
CA ALA A 83 0.60 0.21 10.41
C ALA A 83 1.05 -1.24 10.17
N LEU A 84 2.26 -1.47 9.64
CA LEU A 84 2.85 -2.81 9.49
C LEU A 84 3.58 -3.30 10.74
N ALA A 85 3.87 -2.42 11.70
CA ALA A 85 4.60 -2.73 12.93
C ALA A 85 3.69 -2.99 14.15
N ASP A 86 2.40 -2.64 14.04
CA ASP A 86 1.34 -2.94 15.02
C ASP A 86 0.83 -4.40 14.92
#